data_AF-A0A4Q5QBZ3-F1
#
_entry.id   AF-A0A4Q5QBZ3-F1
#
_cell.length_a   1.000
_cell.length_b   1.000
_cell.length_c   1.000
_cell.angle_alpha   90.00
_cell.angle_beta   90.00
_cell.angle_gamma   90.00
#
_symmetry.space_group_name_H-M   'P 1'
#
loop_
_entity.id
_entity.type
_entity.pdbx_description
1 polymer ?
#
loop_
_entity_poly.entity_id
_entity_poly.type
_entity_poly.pdbx_seq_one_letter_code
_entity_poly.pdbx_strand_id
1 'polypeptide(L)'
;MTIFGFFMERLRHLRVATKWLAIIVPMAAVVGTLCAGFLWALDRVTEQRLAHPELLFGLPVAGVAVALAYHWFGRAAEGGNNLIVEQIHEPGGGVPLRMAPLILIATVTSHLFGASVGREGTAVQVGGSIAGGFAPDGRSEQVAG
;
A
#
# COMPACT_ATOMS: atom_id res chain seq x y z
N MET A 1 -2.58 -7.05 44.67
CA MET A 1 -1.82 -6.47 43.55
C MET A 1 -0.68 -5.64 44.12
N THR A 2 0.57 -6.07 43.98
CA THR A 2 1.73 -5.36 44.56
C THR A 2 2.11 -4.14 43.71
N ILE A 3 2.53 -3.04 44.34
CA ILE A 3 3.02 -1.81 43.65
C ILE A 3 4.12 -2.14 42.63
N PHE A 4 4.96 -3.12 42.95
CA PHE A 4 5.99 -3.66 42.07
C PHE A 4 5.41 -4.28 40.78
N GLY A 5 4.31 -5.06 40.89
CA GLY A 5 3.62 -5.65 39.73
C GLY A 5 3.03 -4.60 38.79
N PHE A 6 2.43 -3.54 39.36
CA PHE A 6 1.91 -2.41 38.59
C PHE A 6 3.00 -1.68 37.79
N PHE A 7 4.18 -1.43 38.38
CA PHE A 7 5.28 -0.76 37.70
C PHE A 7 5.88 -1.60 36.56
N MET A 8 6.05 -2.91 36.79
CA MET A 8 6.56 -3.83 35.77
C MET A 8 5.63 -3.96 34.56
N GLU A 9 4.32 -3.95 34.79
CA GLU A 9 3.33 -3.97 33.72
C GLU A 9 3.37 -2.68 32.89
N ARG A 10 3.51 -1.52 33.53
CA ARG A 10 3.67 -0.22 32.86
C ARG A 10 4.93 -0.16 32.00
N LEU A 11 6.05 -0.67 32.50
CA LEU A 11 7.30 -0.77 31.73
C LEU A 11 7.15 -1.69 30.51
N ARG A 12 6.41 -2.79 30.63
CA ARG A 12 6.10 -3.67 29.50
C ARG A 12 5.29 -2.96 28.42
N HIS A 13 4.23 -2.23 28.79
CA HIS A 13 3.43 -1.47 27.84
C HIS A 13 4.24 -0.38 27.13
N LEU A 14 5.07 0.36 27.87
CA LEU A 14 5.97 1.37 27.29
C LEU A 14 6.95 0.74 26.30
N ARG A 15 7.56 -0.40 26.65
CA ARG A 15 8.49 -1.10 25.75
C ARG A 15 7.83 -1.54 24.44
N VAL A 16 6.61 -2.08 24.52
CA VAL A 16 5.83 -2.47 23.35
C VAL A 16 5.47 -1.25 22.50
N ALA A 17 5.00 -0.17 23.12
CA ALA A 17 4.68 1.07 22.42
C ALA A 17 5.91 1.65 21.70
N THR A 18 7.07 1.70 22.35
CA THR A 18 8.31 2.18 21.74
C THR A 18 8.77 1.28 20.58
N LYS A 19 8.66 -0.05 20.73
CA LYS A 19 8.96 -1.00 19.63
C LYS A 19 8.09 -0.72 18.41
N TRP A 20 6.77 -0.62 18.59
CA TRP A 20 5.87 -0.35 17.48
C TRP A 20 6.05 1.04 16.88
N LEU A 21 6.29 2.07 17.72
CA LEU A 21 6.58 3.41 17.24
C LEU A 21 7.83 3.44 16.35
N ALA A 22 8.89 2.72 16.75
CA ALA A 22 10.13 2.63 15.98
C ALA A 22 9.95 1.94 14.62
N ILE A 23 8.93 1.08 14.46
CA ILE A 23 8.58 0.42 13.19
C ILE A 23 7.63 1.30 12.36
N ILE A 24 6.60 1.85 12.98
CA ILE A 24 5.53 2.60 12.30
C ILE A 24 6.04 3.92 11.75
N VAL A 25 6.91 4.65 12.47
CA VAL A 25 7.42 5.95 12.02
C VAL A 25 8.15 5.87 10.67
N PRO A 26 9.20 5.03 10.49
CA PRO A 26 9.86 4.93 9.19
C PRO A 26 8.94 4.37 8.11
N MET A 27 8.07 3.42 8.44
CA MET A 27 7.07 2.89 7.50
C MET A 27 6.13 3.99 7.00
N ALA A 28 5.58 4.80 7.91
CA ALA A 28 4.69 5.91 7.60
C ALA A 28 5.40 6.99 6.77
N ALA A 29 6.69 7.25 7.04
CA ALA A 29 7.49 8.16 6.22
C ALA A 29 7.60 7.65 4.78
N VAL A 30 7.91 6.36 4.56
CA VAL A 30 7.99 5.77 3.22
C VAL A 30 6.65 5.82 2.51
N VAL A 31 5.57 5.35 3.16
CA VAL A 31 4.21 5.37 2.59
C VAL A 31 3.78 6.80 2.26
N GLY A 32 4.02 7.75 3.18
CA GLY A 32 3.70 9.16 2.99
C GLY A 32 4.44 9.78 1.81
N THR A 33 5.74 9.53 1.68
CA THR A 33 6.53 10.01 0.53
C THR A 33 6.04 9.43 -0.79
N LEU A 34 5.71 8.13 -0.84
CA LEU A 34 5.18 7.51 -2.04
C LEU A 34 3.79 8.05 -2.41
N CYS A 35 2.90 8.23 -1.44
CA CYS A 35 1.60 8.85 -1.66
C CYS A 35 1.71 10.31 -2.11
N ALA A 36 2.66 11.07 -1.56
CA ALA A 36 2.92 12.44 -1.99
C ALA A 36 3.43 12.48 -3.45
N GLY A 37 4.39 11.62 -3.80
CA GLY A 37 4.88 11.49 -5.17
C GLY A 37 3.80 11.03 -6.15
N PHE A 38 2.93 10.11 -5.72
CA PHE A 38 1.77 9.66 -6.48
C PHE A 38 0.79 10.79 -6.77
N LEU A 39 0.37 11.55 -5.74
CA LEU A 39 -0.55 12.67 -5.92
C LEU A 39 0.06 13.76 -6.81
N TRP A 40 1.35 14.06 -6.62
CA TRP A 40 2.07 14.98 -7.49
C TRP A 40 2.09 14.49 -8.95
N ALA A 41 2.32 13.20 -9.19
CA ALA A 41 2.29 12.62 -10.53
C ALA A 41 0.88 12.68 -11.14
N LEU A 42 -0.17 12.42 -10.35
CA LEU A 42 -1.55 12.55 -10.80
C LEU A 42 -1.88 13.96 -11.25
N ASP A 43 -1.42 14.98 -10.52
CA ASP A 43 -1.64 16.38 -10.91
C ASP A 43 -0.90 16.69 -12.22
N ARG A 44 0.34 16.21 -12.39
CA ARG A 44 1.10 16.38 -13.64
C ARG A 44 0.42 15.73 -14.85
N VAL A 45 0.00 14.47 -14.74
CA VAL A 45 -0.67 13.79 -15.86
C VAL A 45 -2.06 14.39 -16.12
N THR A 46 -2.71 14.96 -15.10
CA THR A 46 -3.96 15.71 -15.29
C THR A 46 -3.73 16.96 -16.12
N GLU A 47 -2.69 17.75 -15.80
CA GLU A 47 -2.31 18.92 -16.60
C GLU A 47 -1.97 18.52 -18.04
N GLN A 48 -1.20 17.46 -18.24
CA GLN A 48 -0.87 16.94 -19.57
C GLN A 48 -2.11 16.51 -20.35
N ARG A 49 -3.04 15.78 -19.72
CA ARG A 49 -4.31 15.39 -20.34
C ARG A 49 -5.14 16.59 -20.76
N LEU A 50 -5.17 17.65 -19.94
CA LEU A 50 -5.91 18.88 -20.27
C LEU A 50 -5.24 19.66 -21.41
N ALA A 51 -3.91 19.65 -21.49
CA ALA A 51 -3.15 20.26 -22.58
C ALA A 51 -3.24 19.46 -23.90
N HIS A 52 -3.42 18.14 -23.81
CA HIS A 52 -3.48 17.20 -24.93
C HIS A 52 -4.75 16.33 -24.88
N PRO A 53 -5.94 16.89 -25.20
CA PRO A 53 -7.20 16.15 -25.15
C PRO A 53 -7.22 14.90 -26.02
N GLU A 54 -6.42 14.85 -27.08
CA GLU A 54 -6.23 13.70 -27.97
C GLU A 54 -5.74 12.44 -27.25
N LEU A 55 -5.09 12.58 -26.09
CA LEU A 55 -4.68 11.44 -25.26
C LEU A 55 -5.87 10.57 -24.88
N LEU A 56 -7.08 11.12 -24.78
CA LEU A 56 -8.28 10.35 -24.46
C LEU A 56 -8.54 9.22 -25.47
N PHE A 57 -8.18 9.39 -26.74
CA PHE A 57 -8.34 8.34 -27.75
C PHE A 57 -7.40 7.14 -27.52
N GLY A 58 -6.32 7.33 -26.76
CA GLY A 58 -5.41 6.26 -26.33
C GLY A 58 -5.94 5.42 -25.16
N LEU A 59 -7.08 5.79 -24.56
CA LEU A 59 -7.65 5.11 -23.40
C LEU A 59 -7.87 3.59 -23.59
N PRO A 60 -8.41 3.10 -24.71
CA PRO A 60 -8.57 1.65 -24.91
C PRO A 60 -7.23 0.91 -24.89
N VAL A 61 -6.19 1.49 -25.51
CA VAL A 61 -4.85 0.91 -25.57
C VAL A 61 -4.22 0.90 -24.18
N ALA A 62 -4.36 1.99 -23.43
CA ALA A 62 -3.89 2.07 -22.05
C ALA A 62 -4.58 1.06 -21.14
N GLY A 63 -5.89 0.87 -21.29
CA GLY A 63 -6.65 -0.15 -20.55
C GLY A 63 -6.14 -1.57 -20.82
N VAL A 64 -5.89 -1.92 -22.08
CA VAL A 64 -5.30 -3.21 -22.44
C VAL A 64 -3.89 -3.35 -21.89
N ALA A 65 -3.05 -2.31 -21.99
CA ALA A 65 -1.69 -2.33 -21.47
C ALA A 65 -1.66 -2.55 -19.95
N VAL A 66 -2.52 -1.87 -19.21
CA VAL A 66 -2.67 -2.07 -17.75
C VAL A 66 -3.17 -3.47 -17.43
N ALA A 67 -4.18 -3.97 -18.16
CA ALA A 67 -4.70 -5.32 -17.96
C ALA A 67 -3.60 -6.39 -18.21
N LEU A 68 -2.81 -6.26 -19.27
CA LEU A 68 -1.68 -7.15 -19.56
C LEU A 68 -0.58 -7.05 -18.49
N ALA A 69 -0.29 -5.84 -18.00
CA ALA A 69 0.66 -5.66 -16.91
C ALA A 69 0.21 -6.39 -15.64
N TYR A 70 -1.08 -6.30 -15.28
CA TYR A 70 -1.65 -7.06 -14.16
C TYR A 70 -1.61 -8.57 -14.42
N HIS A 71 -1.91 -9.01 -15.64
CA HIS A 71 -1.90 -10.43 -15.97
C HIS A 71 -0.50 -11.06 -15.84
N TRP A 72 0.55 -10.36 -16.29
CA TRP A 72 1.93 -10.88 -16.26
C TRP A 72 2.65 -10.64 -14.93
N PHE A 73 2.52 -9.45 -14.34
CA PHE A 73 3.28 -9.06 -13.15
C PHE A 73 2.45 -9.13 -11.86
N GLY A 74 1.13 -9.04 -11.99
CA GLY A 74 0.19 -8.80 -10.90
C GLY A 74 -0.51 -10.03 -10.33
N ARG A 75 -0.19 -11.27 -10.71
CA ARG A 75 -0.96 -12.48 -10.28
C ARG A 75 -1.29 -12.55 -8.78
N ALA A 76 -0.34 -12.24 -7.88
CA ALA A 76 -0.66 -12.19 -6.44
C ALA A 76 -1.24 -10.85 -5.97
N ALA A 77 -1.12 -9.78 -6.76
CA ALA A 77 -1.63 -8.43 -6.50
C ALA A 77 -3.03 -8.20 -7.10
N GLU A 78 -3.58 -9.15 -7.85
CA GLU A 78 -4.87 -9.05 -8.55
C GLU A 78 -6.05 -8.90 -7.58
N GLY A 79 -5.95 -9.47 -6.37
CA GLY A 79 -6.94 -9.29 -5.31
C GLY A 79 -7.02 -7.84 -4.77
N GLY A 80 -6.04 -6.99 -5.08
CA GLY A 80 -6.05 -5.56 -4.75
C GLY A 80 -6.35 -5.29 -3.27
N ASN A 81 -7.40 -4.51 -3.02
CA ASN A 81 -7.81 -4.16 -1.65
C ASN A 81 -8.34 -5.36 -0.85
N ASN A 82 -8.89 -6.40 -1.51
CA ASN A 82 -9.40 -7.57 -0.80
C ASN A 82 -8.29 -8.32 -0.07
N LEU A 83 -7.06 -8.32 -0.59
CA LEU A 83 -5.90 -8.93 0.07
C LEU A 83 -5.61 -8.28 1.42
N ILE A 84 -5.85 -6.97 1.53
CA ILE A 84 -5.64 -6.21 2.77
C ILE A 84 -6.73 -6.56 3.77
N VAL A 85 -7.99 -6.60 3.32
CA VAL A 85 -9.13 -6.99 4.14
C VAL A 85 -8.96 -8.42 4.64
N GLU A 86 -8.58 -9.35 3.77
CA GLU A 86 -8.32 -10.75 4.10
C GLU A 86 -7.18 -10.86 5.11
N GLN A 87 -6.06 -10.16 4.91
CA GLN A 87 -4.94 -10.20 5.86
C GLN A 87 -5.28 -9.64 7.25
N ILE A 88 -6.28 -8.75 7.36
CA ILE A 88 -6.78 -8.23 8.65
C ILE A 88 -7.68 -9.27 9.35
N HIS A 89 -8.50 -10.00 8.59
CA HIS A 89 -9.44 -10.99 9.12
C HIS A 89 -8.77 -12.34 9.40
N GLU A 90 -7.99 -12.84 8.44
CA GLU A 90 -7.26 -14.11 8.46
C GLU A 90 -5.77 -13.86 8.15
N PRO A 91 -4.96 -13.57 9.17
CA PRO A 91 -3.53 -13.32 8.98
C PRO A 91 -2.82 -14.58 8.48
N GLY A 92 -2.16 -14.50 7.31
CA GLY A 92 -1.33 -15.61 6.82
C GLY A 92 -0.97 -15.55 5.33
N GLY A 93 -1.85 -14.97 4.51
CA GLY A 93 -1.62 -14.83 3.06
C GLY A 93 -0.58 -13.77 2.70
N GLY A 94 -0.50 -12.72 3.52
CA GLY A 94 0.37 -11.56 3.29
C GLY A 94 -0.11 -10.68 2.14
N VAL A 95 0.36 -9.43 2.10
CA VAL A 95 0.12 -8.51 0.99
C VAL A 95 1.41 -8.37 0.18
N PRO A 96 1.41 -8.69 -1.12
CA PRO A 96 2.65 -8.71 -1.89
C PRO A 96 3.23 -7.30 -2.08
N LEU A 97 4.51 -7.12 -1.74
CA LEU A 97 5.22 -5.84 -1.88
C LEU A 97 5.20 -5.27 -3.31
N ARG A 98 5.18 -6.15 -4.32
CA ARG A 98 5.05 -5.77 -5.74
C ARG A 98 3.72 -5.09 -6.10
N MET A 99 2.71 -5.15 -5.22
CA MET A 99 1.43 -4.46 -5.44
C MET A 99 1.63 -2.94 -5.48
N ALA A 100 2.45 -2.35 -4.59
CA ALA A 100 2.71 -0.92 -4.54
C ALA A 100 3.20 -0.32 -5.88
N PRO A 101 4.31 -0.78 -6.48
CA PRO A 101 4.78 -0.19 -7.75
C PRO A 101 3.80 -0.44 -8.90
N LEU A 102 3.12 -1.59 -8.92
CA LEU A 102 2.18 -1.94 -9.98
C LEU A 102 0.96 -1.02 -9.97
N ILE A 103 0.31 -0.83 -8.80
CA ILE A 103 -0.88 0.02 -8.71
C ILE A 103 -0.53 1.48 -8.98
N LEU A 104 0.62 1.97 -8.49
CA LEU A 104 1.07 3.35 -8.73
C LEU A 104 1.22 3.64 -10.23
N ILE A 105 1.95 2.78 -10.95
CA ILE A 105 2.17 2.96 -12.39
C ILE A 105 0.86 2.81 -13.17
N ALA A 106 0.06 1.81 -12.83
CA ALA A 106 -1.23 1.57 -13.48
C ALA A 106 -2.16 2.78 -13.32
N THR A 107 -2.32 3.30 -12.10
CA THR A 107 -3.24 4.41 -11.83
C THR A 107 -2.78 5.72 -12.45
N VAL A 108 -1.47 6.01 -12.46
CA VAL A 108 -0.92 7.19 -13.16
C VAL A 108 -1.15 7.08 -14.66
N THR A 109 -0.87 5.90 -15.24
CA THR A 109 -1.13 5.63 -16.67
C THR A 109 -2.61 5.81 -16.98
N SER A 110 -3.50 5.18 -16.22
CA SER A 110 -4.95 5.30 -16.41
C SER A 110 -5.43 6.75 -16.30
N HIS A 111 -4.92 7.54 -15.35
CA HIS A 111 -5.26 8.97 -15.25
C HIS A 111 -4.79 9.79 -16.46
N LEU A 112 -3.59 9.53 -16.97
CA LEU A 112 -3.05 10.24 -18.14
C LEU A 112 -3.98 10.12 -19.35
N PHE A 113 -4.53 8.92 -19.57
CA PHE A 113 -5.47 8.65 -20.65
C PHE A 113 -6.93 9.01 -20.31
N GLY A 114 -7.20 9.58 -19.13
CA GLY A 114 -8.52 10.09 -18.75
C GLY A 114 -9.47 9.04 -18.16
N ALA A 115 -8.96 7.89 -17.70
CA ALA A 115 -9.78 6.94 -16.95
C ALA A 115 -10.17 7.53 -15.58
N SER A 116 -11.40 7.26 -15.15
CA SER A 116 -11.83 7.55 -13.78
C SER A 116 -11.38 6.41 -12.87
N VAL A 117 -10.34 6.64 -12.07
CA VAL A 117 -9.78 5.66 -11.12
C VAL A 117 -9.49 6.34 -9.78
N GLY A 118 -9.75 5.62 -8.68
CA GLY A 118 -9.69 6.17 -7.33
C GLY A 118 -8.27 6.36 -6.80
N ARG A 119 -8.03 7.50 -6.13
CA ARG A 119 -6.76 7.81 -5.44
C ARG A 119 -6.64 7.09 -4.09
N GLU A 120 -7.77 6.99 -3.38
CA GLU A 120 -7.84 6.42 -2.02
C GLU A 120 -7.48 4.93 -2.00
N GLY A 121 -8.15 4.12 -2.85
CA GLY A 121 -7.87 2.68 -2.93
C GLY A 121 -6.41 2.37 -3.31
N THR A 122 -5.80 3.22 -4.15
CA THR A 122 -4.38 3.13 -4.51
C THR A 122 -3.48 3.40 -3.30
N ALA A 123 -3.78 4.45 -2.53
CA ALA A 123 -3.03 4.77 -1.31
C ALA A 123 -3.14 3.65 -0.25
N VAL A 124 -4.34 3.06 -0.08
CA VAL A 124 -4.54 1.93 0.83
C VAL A 124 -3.72 0.72 0.38
N GLN A 125 -3.70 0.41 -0.92
CA GLN A 125 -2.90 -0.69 -1.48
C GLN A 125 -1.39 -0.49 -1.30
N VAL A 126 -0.89 0.72 -1.55
CA VAL A 126 0.52 1.05 -1.30
C VAL A 126 0.85 0.91 0.18
N GLY A 127 -0.01 1.43 1.07
CA GLY A 127 0.17 1.30 2.52
C GLY A 127 0.18 -0.14 3.00
N GLY A 128 -0.81 -0.94 2.60
CA GLY A 128 -0.93 -2.34 3.02
C GLY A 128 0.20 -3.22 2.51
N SER A 129 0.65 -3.03 1.27
CA SER A 129 1.79 -3.79 0.72
C SER A 129 3.11 -3.45 1.40
N ILE A 130 3.39 -2.17 1.64
CA ILE A 130 4.61 -1.73 2.32
C ILE A 130 4.61 -2.18 3.78
N ALA A 131 3.47 -2.08 4.47
CA ALA A 131 3.34 -2.54 5.84
C ALA A 131 3.74 -4.02 5.99
N GLY A 132 3.41 -4.87 5.00
CA GLY A 132 3.86 -6.27 4.98
C GLY A 132 5.38 -6.45 4.95
N GLY A 133 6.14 -5.51 4.39
CA GLY A 133 7.61 -5.55 4.39
C GLY A 133 8.26 -4.98 5.66
N PHE A 134 7.54 -4.14 6.41
CA PHE A 134 8.00 -3.59 7.70
C PHE A 134 7.53 -4.43 8.89
N ALA A 135 6.52 -5.27 8.70
CA ALA A 135 6.04 -6.19 9.72
C ALA A 135 7.17 -7.16 10.11
N PRO A 136 7.53 -7.27 11.40
CA PRO A 136 8.41 -8.33 11.87
C PRO A 136 7.84 -9.69 11.47
N ASP A 137 8.69 -10.65 11.09
CA ASP A 137 8.26 -12.00 10.70
C ASP A 137 7.23 -12.56 11.69
N GLY A 138 5.97 -12.65 11.26
CA GLY A 138 4.85 -13.19 12.08
C GLY A 138 5.05 -14.65 12.51
N ARG A 139 6.10 -15.32 11.99
CA ARG A 139 6.51 -16.66 12.43
C ARG A 139 7.06 -16.70 13.85
N SER A 140 7.59 -15.61 14.41
CA SER A 140 8.14 -15.65 15.78
C SER A 140 7.11 -15.50 16.89
N GLU A 141 5.92 -14.96 16.61
CA GLU A 141 4.86 -14.81 17.62
C GLU A 141 3.84 -15.96 17.62
N GLN A 142 3.67 -16.68 16.50
CA GLN A 142 2.80 -17.87 16.45
C GLN A 142 3.42 -19.15 17.04
N VAL A 143 4.75 -19.22 17.18
CA VAL A 143 5.46 -20.39 17.78
C VAL A 143 5.62 -20.26 19.31
N ALA A 144 5.27 -19.11 19.88
CA ALA A 144 5.37 -18.84 21.31
C ALA A 144 4.03 -18.99 22.08
N GLY A 145 3.01 -19.55 21.42
CA GLY A 145 1.70 -19.89 22.02
C GLY A 145 1.69 -21.27 22.65
#